data_AF-A0A2Z6QBR9-F1
#
_entry.id   AF-A0A2Z6QBR9-F1
#
_cell.length_a   1.000
_cell.length_b   1.000
_cell.length_c   1.000
_cell.angle_alpha   90.00
_cell.angle_beta   90.00
_cell.angle_gamma   90.00
#
_symmetry.space_group_name_H-M   'P 1'
#
loop_
_entity.id
_entity.type
_entity.pdbx_description
1 polymer ?
#
loop_
_entity_poly.entity_id
_entity_poly.type
_entity_poly.pdbx_seq_one_letter_code
_entity_poly.pdbx_strand_id
1 'polypeptide(L)'
;MASKGWDSELNQDSKQIGSGRKAFYPEAEEKLYTWLIEQRKQRLAVTYTILRIKMQNILKERKMTTLYGGSAKEFKTSCQWISSFMKRYKLS
;
A
#
# COMPACT_ATOMS: atom_id res chain seq x y z
N MET A 1 -31.68 -18.75 41.71
CA MET A 1 -31.98 -19.11 40.30
C MET A 1 -30.72 -19.69 39.67
N ALA A 2 -30.84 -20.49 38.61
CA ALA A 2 -29.73 -21.26 38.06
C ALA A 2 -29.74 -21.30 36.52
N SER A 3 -28.59 -21.71 35.96
CA SER A 3 -28.38 -22.24 34.59
C SER A 3 -28.43 -21.30 33.37
N LYS A 4 -27.27 -21.29 32.70
CA LYS A 4 -27.05 -21.43 31.24
C LYS A 4 -27.59 -20.35 30.28
N GLY A 5 -26.65 -19.59 29.71
CA GLY A 5 -26.67 -19.26 28.28
C GLY A 5 -25.68 -20.17 27.56
N TRP A 6 -26.18 -21.12 26.77
CA TRP A 6 -25.44 -22.15 26.02
C TRP A 6 -25.97 -22.14 24.57
N ASP A 7 -25.17 -22.05 23.49
CA ASP A 7 -23.72 -21.77 23.41
C ASP A 7 -23.46 -20.49 22.56
N SER A 8 -22.85 -20.41 21.36
CA SER A 8 -22.20 -21.37 20.44
C SER A 8 -21.17 -20.63 19.55
N GLU A 9 -20.60 -21.28 18.53
CA GLU A 9 -19.60 -20.71 17.61
C GLU A 9 -20.12 -19.58 16.71
N LEU A 10 -19.30 -18.52 16.54
CA LEU A 10 -19.09 -17.94 15.21
C LEU A 10 -17.59 -17.86 14.91
N ASN A 11 -17.10 -18.96 14.34
CA ASN A 11 -15.87 -19.04 13.58
C ASN A 11 -15.77 -17.86 12.59
N GLN A 12 -14.87 -16.91 12.89
CA GLN A 12 -14.41 -15.89 11.94
C GLN A 12 -12.91 -16.02 11.67
N ASP A 13 -12.44 -17.27 11.49
CA ASP A 13 -11.17 -17.57 10.81
C ASP A 13 -11.27 -17.31 9.28
N SER A 14 -12.07 -16.31 8.89
CA SER A 14 -12.05 -15.73 7.56
C SER A 14 -10.76 -14.92 7.42
N LYS A 15 -9.69 -15.62 7.00
CA LYS A 15 -8.39 -15.02 6.65
C LYS A 15 -8.58 -14.03 5.52
N GLN A 16 -8.90 -12.80 5.90
CA GLN A 16 -9.32 -11.74 4.99
C GLN A 16 -8.24 -11.54 3.93
N ILE A 17 -8.66 -11.45 2.66
CA ILE A 17 -7.79 -11.17 1.51
C ILE A 17 -7.35 -9.70 1.63
N GLY A 18 -6.34 -9.49 2.49
CA GLY A 18 -6.10 -8.21 3.15
C GLY A 18 -5.13 -8.29 4.35
N SER A 19 -4.79 -9.48 4.87
CA SER A 19 -3.75 -9.66 5.90
C SER A 19 -2.32 -9.29 5.44
N GLY A 20 -2.14 -8.92 4.17
CA GLY A 20 -0.89 -8.34 3.66
C GLY A 20 -0.56 -7.01 4.36
N ARG A 21 0.71 -6.83 4.73
CA ARG A 21 1.21 -5.68 5.49
C ARG A 21 0.72 -4.35 4.88
N LYS A 22 -0.19 -3.67 5.61
CA LYS A 22 -0.91 -2.45 5.18
C LYS A 22 0.04 -1.41 4.58
N ALA A 23 -0.38 -0.76 3.50
CA ALA A 23 0.37 0.34 2.89
C ALA A 23 0.50 1.51 3.89
N PHE A 24 1.67 2.15 3.93
CA PHE A 24 1.89 3.32 4.79
C PHE A 24 1.17 4.57 4.24
N TYR A 25 1.05 4.65 2.91
CA TYR A 25 0.43 5.76 2.19
C TYR A 25 -0.47 5.18 1.08
N PRO A 26 -1.65 4.62 1.39
CA PRO A 26 -2.42 3.81 0.43
C PRO A 26 -2.83 4.59 -0.83
N GLU A 27 -3.29 5.83 -0.68
CA GLU A 27 -3.68 6.71 -1.80
C GLU A 27 -2.48 7.12 -2.67
N ALA A 28 -1.28 7.25 -2.10
CA ALA A 28 -0.05 7.49 -2.86
C ALA A 28 0.49 6.22 -3.54
N GLU A 29 0.38 5.06 -2.90
CA GLU A 29 0.72 3.77 -3.51
C GLU A 29 -0.22 3.41 -4.68
N GLU A 30 -1.52 3.69 -4.56
CA GLU A 30 -2.48 3.55 -5.65
C GLU A 30 -2.14 4.46 -6.83
N LYS A 31 -1.84 5.74 -6.58
CA LYS A 31 -1.43 6.67 -7.65
C LYS A 31 -0.12 6.24 -8.32
N LEU A 32 0.81 5.67 -7.57
CA LEU A 32 2.06 5.10 -8.09
C LEU A 32 1.81 3.85 -8.96
N TYR A 33 0.92 2.96 -8.51
CA TYR A 33 0.52 1.76 -9.23
C TYR A 33 -0.13 2.08 -10.58
N THR A 34 -1.14 2.96 -10.59
CA THR A 34 -1.83 3.37 -11.83
C THR A 34 -0.83 3.93 -12.85
N TRP A 35 0.06 4.84 -12.42
CA TRP A 35 1.11 5.39 -13.27
C TRP A 35 2.07 4.30 -13.80
N LEU A 36 2.48 3.34 -12.97
CA LEU A 36 3.33 2.22 -13.40
C LEU A 36 2.65 1.35 -14.47
N ILE A 37 1.35 1.09 -14.34
CA ILE A 37 0.59 0.35 -15.35
C ILE A 37 0.51 1.12 -16.68
N GLU A 38 0.36 2.44 -16.65
CA GLU A 38 0.45 3.29 -17.85
C GLU A 38 1.83 3.17 -18.53
N GLN A 39 2.92 3.21 -17.76
CA GLN A 39 4.27 3.08 -18.33
C GLN A 39 4.49 1.68 -18.93
N ARG A 40 4.02 0.62 -18.26
CA ARG A 40 4.08 -0.77 -18.76
C ARG A 40 3.27 -0.94 -20.05
N LYS A 41 2.10 -0.30 -20.19
CA LYS A 41 1.32 -0.27 -21.45
C LYS A 41 2.10 0.40 -22.59
N GLN A 42 2.87 1.44 -22.30
CA GLN A 42 3.76 2.12 -23.24
C GLN A 42 5.09 1.38 -23.49
N ARG A 43 5.25 0.14 -22.95
CA ARG A 43 6.49 -0.67 -22.99
C ARG A 43 7.72 0.02 -22.35
N LEU A 44 7.53 1.04 -21.52
CA LEU A 44 8.61 1.75 -20.86
C LEU A 44 9.16 0.95 -19.65
N ALA A 45 10.48 0.78 -19.61
CA ALA A 45 11.18 0.05 -18.56
C ALA A 45 11.28 0.88 -17.27
N VAL A 46 10.34 0.71 -16.34
CA VAL A 46 10.36 1.41 -15.05
C VAL A 46 11.25 0.67 -14.04
N THR A 47 12.41 1.25 -13.74
CA THR A 47 13.33 0.73 -12.71
C THR A 47 12.87 1.09 -11.29
N TYR A 48 13.39 0.38 -10.28
CA TYR A 48 13.12 0.69 -8.87
C TYR A 48 13.53 2.12 -8.48
N THR A 49 14.57 2.69 -9.10
CA THR A 49 14.98 4.08 -8.87
C THR A 49 13.90 5.06 -9.35
N ILE A 50 13.32 4.82 -10.52
CA ILE A 50 12.24 5.65 -11.06
C ILE A 50 10.99 5.57 -10.16
N LEU A 51 10.66 4.38 -9.63
CA LEU A 51 9.56 4.23 -8.65
C LEU A 51 9.79 5.03 -7.37
N ARG A 52 11.02 5.11 -6.83
CA ARG A 52 11.35 5.95 -5.66
C ARG A 52 11.10 7.42 -5.94
N ILE A 53 11.65 7.92 -7.04
CA ILE A 53 11.52 9.33 -7.46
C ILE A 53 10.05 9.68 -7.69
N LYS A 54 9.29 8.81 -8.38
CA LYS A 54 7.85 9.01 -8.59
C LYS A 54 7.08 9.02 -7.28
N MET A 55 7.34 8.10 -6.34
CA MET A 55 6.67 8.08 -5.03
C MET A 55 6.97 9.35 -4.23
N GLN A 56 8.23 9.80 -4.18
CA GLN A 56 8.61 11.04 -3.50
C GLN A 56 7.95 12.27 -4.14
N ASN A 57 7.77 12.29 -5.46
CA ASN A 57 7.07 13.37 -6.13
C ASN A 57 5.56 13.33 -5.87
N ILE A 58 4.93 12.15 -5.82
CA ILE A 58 3.52 11.99 -5.41
C ILE A 58 3.31 12.47 -3.97
N LEU A 59 4.19 12.10 -3.04
CA LEU A 59 4.12 12.53 -1.64
C LEU A 59 4.30 14.05 -1.44
N LYS A 60 5.01 14.73 -2.34
CA LYS A 60 5.13 16.20 -2.37
C LYS A 60 3.91 16.92 -2.98
N GLU A 61 2.94 16.21 -3.55
CA GLU A 61 1.72 16.83 -4.06
C GLU A 61 0.90 17.44 -2.92
N ARG A 62 0.23 18.58 -3.18
CA ARG A 62 -0.59 19.28 -2.18
C ARG A 62 -1.61 18.34 -1.52
N LYS A 63 -2.27 17.46 -2.29
CA LYS A 63 -3.23 16.47 -1.78
C LYS A 63 -2.59 15.51 -0.77
N MET A 64 -1.42 14.95 -1.08
CA MET A 64 -0.73 14.00 -0.19
C MET A 64 -0.10 14.70 1.02
N THR A 65 0.36 15.94 0.85
CA THR A 65 0.85 16.79 1.95
C THR A 65 -0.28 17.13 2.92
N THR A 66 -1.51 17.37 2.44
CA THR A 66 -2.69 17.56 3.29
C THR A 66 -3.14 16.27 3.99
N LEU A 67 -3.04 15.11 3.33
CA LEU A 67 -3.45 13.82 3.92
C LEU A 67 -2.47 13.29 4.98
N TYR A 68 -1.16 13.45 4.76
CA TYR A 68 -0.13 12.78 5.58
C TYR A 68 0.79 13.76 6.36
N GLY A 69 0.66 15.07 6.12
CA GLY A 69 1.42 16.11 6.82
C GLY A 69 2.94 15.96 6.67
N GLY A 70 3.66 16.13 7.79
CA GLY A 70 5.12 16.06 7.82
C GLY A 70 5.70 14.68 7.50
N SER A 71 4.99 13.59 7.80
CA SER A 71 5.49 12.20 7.66
C SER A 71 5.95 11.87 6.23
N ALA A 72 5.28 12.45 5.23
CA ALA A 72 5.61 12.34 3.82
C ALA A 72 7.03 12.85 3.47
N LYS A 73 7.58 13.82 4.23
CA LYS A 73 8.93 14.38 4.00
C LYS A 73 10.05 13.44 4.45
N GLU A 74 9.81 12.62 5.47
CA GLU A 74 10.80 11.72 6.05
C GLU A 74 10.90 10.38 5.32
N PHE A 75 10.00 10.14 4.34
CA PHE A 75 9.85 8.83 3.73
C PHE A 75 10.97 8.45 2.75
N LYS A 76 11.88 7.60 3.23
CA LYS A 76 13.10 7.18 2.52
C LYS A 76 12.88 6.21 1.34
N THR A 77 11.65 5.80 1.02
CA THR A 77 11.31 4.86 -0.09
C THR A 77 12.23 3.61 -0.14
N SER A 78 12.38 2.92 0.99
CA SER A 78 13.40 1.89 1.18
C SER A 78 13.22 0.66 0.27
N CYS A 79 14.29 -0.13 0.09
CA CYS A 79 14.25 -1.38 -0.66
C CYS A 79 13.15 -2.33 -0.14
N GLN A 80 13.02 -2.47 1.18
CA GLN A 80 11.98 -3.28 1.83
C GLN A 80 10.57 -2.78 1.53
N TRP A 81 10.36 -1.45 1.47
CA TRP A 81 9.07 -0.90 1.08
C TRP A 81 8.76 -1.19 -0.40
N ILE A 82 9.71 -1.07 -1.32
CA ILE A 82 9.50 -1.43 -2.74
C ILE A 82 9.14 -2.91 -2.86
N SER A 83 9.87 -3.82 -2.20
CA SER A 83 9.54 -5.25 -2.20
C SER A 83 8.15 -5.52 -1.62
N SER A 84 7.68 -4.69 -0.68
CA SER A 84 6.32 -4.78 -0.12
C SER A 84 5.25 -4.24 -1.08
N PHE A 85 5.51 -3.11 -1.73
CA PHE A 85 4.65 -2.52 -2.77
C PHE A 85 4.49 -3.48 -3.96
N MET A 86 5.59 -4.01 -4.49
CA MET A 86 5.58 -4.96 -5.60
C MET A 86 4.75 -6.21 -5.27
N LYS A 87 4.85 -6.72 -4.03
CA LYS A 87 4.03 -7.84 -3.54
C LYS A 87 2.56 -7.48 -3.35
N ARG A 88 2.24 -6.30 -2.78
CA ARG A 88 0.84 -5.84 -2.60
C ARG A 88 0.08 -5.78 -3.93
N TYR A 89 0.73 -5.29 -4.98
CA TYR A 89 0.12 -5.09 -6.31
C TYR A 89 0.39 -6.23 -7.30
N LYS A 90 0.96 -7.38 -6.87
CA LYS A 90 1.29 -8.54 -7.71
C LYS A 90 2.11 -8.17 -8.96
N LEU A 91 3.09 -7.26 -8.78
CA LEU A 91 3.94 -6.70 -9.84
C LEU A 91 5.24 -7.48 -10.06
N SER A 92 5.49 -8.48 -9.23
CA SER A 92 6.66 -9.36 -9.06
C SER A 92 6.19 -10.72 -8.54
#